data_AF-E9FRT2-F1
#
_entry.id   AF-E9FRT2-F1
#
_cell.length_a   1.000
_cell.length_b   1.000
_cell.length_c   1.000
_cell.angle_alpha   90.00
_cell.angle_beta   90.00
_cell.angle_gamma   90.00
#
_symmetry.space_group_name_H-M   'P 1'
#
loop_
_entity.id
_entity.type
_entity.pdbx_description
1 polymer ?
#
loop_
_entity_poly.entity_id
_entity_poly.type
_entity_poly.pdbx_seq_one_letter_code
_entity_poly.pdbx_strand_id
1 'polypeptide(L)'
;MGLGKTLQALGLAHYYLADWPLLILTPSSMKFAWDEAVKVICSGKDYIDKEVSVTICSYDLLTKKLDELVAMNFKTIIFDESHLSFF
;
A
#
# COMPACT_ATOMS: atom_id res chain seq x y z
N MET A 1 9.95 -2.94 14.60
CA MET A 1 11.34 -2.64 15.02
C MET A 1 11.76 -1.26 14.50
N GLY A 2 12.13 -0.35 15.40
CA GLY A 2 12.31 1.10 15.16
C GLY A 2 13.57 1.54 14.38
N LEU A 3 13.99 0.75 13.40
CA LEU A 3 15.15 1.05 12.53
C LEU A 3 14.79 2.00 11.36
N GLY A 4 13.56 2.53 11.32
CA GLY A 4 13.12 3.44 10.27
C GLY A 4 12.88 2.79 8.90
N LYS A 5 12.54 1.49 8.85
CA LYS A 5 12.29 0.75 7.59
C LYS A 5 11.21 1.39 6.71
N THR A 6 10.16 1.94 7.33
CA THR A 6 9.11 2.70 6.64
C THR A 6 9.69 3.87 5.85
N LEU A 7 10.53 4.69 6.50
CA LEU A 7 11.18 5.83 5.86
C LEU A 7 12.14 5.39 4.75
N GLN A 8 12.89 4.31 4.97
CA GLN A 8 13.78 3.74 3.94
C GLN A 8 13.01 3.25 2.72
N ALA A 9 11.89 2.56 2.93
CA ALA A 9 11.03 2.07 1.87
C ALA A 9 10.38 3.22 1.08
N LEU A 10 9.93 4.27 1.76
CA LEU A 10 9.43 5.49 1.12
C LEU A 10 10.53 6.20 0.32
N GLY A 11 11.75 6.30 0.86
CA GLY A 11 12.89 6.86 0.14
C GLY A 11 13.21 6.09 -1.14
N LEU A 12 13.14 4.75 -1.09
CA LEU A 12 13.32 3.91 -2.27
C LEU A 12 12.17 4.09 -3.27
N ALA A 13 10.91 4.13 -2.81
CA ALA A 13 9.76 4.35 -3.69
C ALA A 13 9.79 5.74 -4.36
N HIS A 14 10.30 6.76 -3.66
CA HIS A 14 10.49 8.10 -4.20
C HIS A 14 11.51 8.13 -5.34
N TYR A 15 12.57 7.32 -5.26
CA TYR A 15 13.53 7.17 -6.36
C TYR A 15 12.85 6.65 -7.64
N TYR A 16 11.86 5.76 -7.49
CA TYR A 16 11.06 5.20 -8.59
C TYR A 16 9.76 5.96 -8.87
N LEU A 17 9.71 7.27 -8.64
CA LEU A 17 8.51 8.10 -8.91
C LEU A 17 7.98 7.98 -10.35
N ALA A 18 8.85 7.71 -11.33
CA ALA A 18 8.45 7.48 -12.72
C ALA A 18 7.62 6.18 -12.91
N ASP A 19 7.74 5.25 -11.98
CA ASP A 19 7.07 3.94 -11.94
C ASP A 19 5.95 3.92 -10.89
N TRP A 20 5.27 5.04 -10.70
CA TRP A 20 4.03 5.13 -9.93
C TRP A 20 2.82 4.93 -10.86
N PRO A 21 1.67 4.46 -10.35
CA PRO A 21 1.21 4.51 -8.95
C PRO A 21 1.83 3.45 -8.02
N LEU A 22 1.98 3.82 -6.73
CA LEU A 22 2.53 2.99 -5.65
C LEU A 22 1.42 2.32 -4.83
N LEU A 23 1.57 1.02 -4.57
CA LEU A 23 0.73 0.25 -3.64
C LEU A 23 1.55 -0.21 -2.43
N ILE A 24 1.06 0.06 -1.22
CA ILE A 24 1.66 -0.44 0.03
C ILE A 24 0.70 -1.44 0.66
N LEU A 25 1.18 -2.66 0.87
CA LEU A 25 0.47 -3.74 1.53
C LEU A 25 1.00 -3.91 2.95
N THR A 26 0.12 -3.85 3.93
CA THR A 26 0.50 -3.89 5.35
C THR A 26 -0.54 -4.63 6.19
N PRO A 27 -0.19 -5.22 7.34
CA PRO A 27 -1.19 -5.74 8.27
C PRO A 27 -2.20 -4.67 8.67
N SER A 28 -3.43 -5.10 8.97
CA SER A 28 -4.52 -4.17 9.30
C SER A 28 -4.23 -3.29 10.53
N SER A 29 -3.42 -3.78 11.46
CA SER A 29 -2.96 -3.05 12.65
C SER A 29 -1.91 -1.96 12.37
N MET A 30 -1.23 -2.01 11.22
CA MET A 30 -0.10 -1.14 10.87
C MET A 30 -0.43 -0.15 9.75
N LYS A 31 -1.66 -0.18 9.20
CA LYS A 31 -2.12 0.72 8.12
C LYS A 31 -1.93 2.20 8.44
N PHE A 32 -2.20 2.60 9.69
CA PHE A 32 -2.09 3.98 10.14
C PHE A 32 -0.64 4.40 10.46
N ALA A 33 0.31 3.46 10.50
CA ALA A 33 1.72 3.76 10.76
C ALA A 33 2.44 4.36 9.53
N TRP A 34 1.82 4.28 8.35
CA TRP A 34 2.33 4.84 7.08
C TRP A 34 1.86 6.29 6.81
N ASP A 35 1.24 6.93 7.80
CA ASP A 35 0.92 8.37 7.92
C ASP A 35 -0.40 8.89 7.28
N GLU A 36 -0.92 9.97 7.87
CA GLU A 36 -2.24 10.61 7.68
C GLU A 36 -2.43 11.30 6.32
N ALA A 37 -1.33 11.58 5.60
CA ALA A 37 -1.36 12.30 4.32
C ALA A 37 -1.62 11.41 3.09
N VAL A 38 -1.71 10.09 3.28
CA VAL A 38 -1.85 9.10 2.20
C VAL A 38 -3.22 8.43 2.28
N LYS A 39 -3.87 8.18 1.13
CA LYS A 39 -5.20 7.56 1.10
C LYS A 39 -5.10 6.09 1.55
N VAL A 40 -5.58 5.82 2.76
CA VAL A 40 -5.67 4.48 3.34
C VAL A 40 -7.02 3.85 2.98
N ILE A 41 -7.00 2.65 2.40
CA ILE A 41 -8.21 1.84 2.18
C ILE A 41 -8.55 1.11 3.49
N CYS A 42 -9.60 1.60 4.14
CA CYS A 42 -10.06 1.10 5.44
C CYS A 42 -11.17 0.06 5.28
N SER A 43 -11.99 0.19 4.23
CA SER A 43 -13.19 -0.60 4.00
C SER A 43 -13.29 -1.11 2.56
N GLY A 44 -13.98 -2.24 2.39
CA GLY A 44 -14.32 -2.77 1.06
C GLY A 44 -15.20 -1.83 0.23
N LYS A 45 -15.81 -0.81 0.85
CA LYS A 45 -16.63 0.21 0.17
C LYS A 45 -15.85 1.45 -0.27
N ASP A 46 -14.58 1.57 0.12
CA ASP A 46 -13.81 2.77 -0.20
C ASP A 46 -13.44 2.77 -1.69
N TYR A 47 -13.70 3.92 -2.33
CA TYR A 47 -13.41 4.13 -3.75
C TYR A 47 -11.93 4.45 -3.94
N ILE A 48 -11.31 3.70 -4.85
CA ILE A 48 -9.92 3.91 -5.25
C ILE A 48 -9.93 4.89 -6.44
N ASP A 49 -9.51 6.12 -6.20
CA ASP A 49 -9.40 7.13 -7.26
C ASP A 49 -8.13 6.89 -8.08
N LYS A 50 -8.24 6.96 -9.40
CA LYS A 50 -7.08 6.80 -10.31
C LYS A 50 -6.04 7.91 -10.20
N GLU A 51 -6.42 9.06 -9.64
CA GLU A 51 -5.50 10.19 -9.42
C GLU A 51 -4.62 10.00 -8.18
N VAL A 52 -4.92 9.00 -7.35
CA VAL A 52 -4.16 8.72 -6.13
C VAL A 52 -2.84 8.07 -6.47
N SER A 53 -1.77 8.80 -6.19
CA SER A 53 -0.39 8.40 -6.46
C SER A 53 0.11 7.29 -5.53
N VAL A 54 -0.40 7.23 -4.29
CA VAL A 54 -0.05 6.22 -3.27
C VAL A 54 -1.31 5.64 -2.65
N THR A 55 -1.45 4.32 -2.70
CA THR A 55 -2.55 3.58 -2.09
C THR A 55 -2.03 2.66 -1.00
N ILE A 56 -2.61 2.72 0.20
CA ILE A 56 -2.31 1.77 1.30
C ILE A 56 -3.48 0.81 1.45
N CYS A 57 -3.21 -0.49 1.39
CA CYS A 57 -4.21 -1.56 1.51
C CYS A 57 -3.74 -2.63 2.51
N SER A 58 -4.69 -3.30 3.16
CA SER A 58 -4.34 -4.47 3.98
C SER A 58 -4.43 -5.76 3.20
N TYR A 59 -3.69 -6.77 3.65
CA TYR A 59 -3.75 -8.13 3.11
C TYR A 59 -5.20 -8.67 3.10
N ASP A 60 -5.99 -8.40 4.13
CA ASP A 60 -7.41 -8.81 4.21
C ASP A 60 -8.31 -8.19 3.13
N LEU A 61 -7.94 -7.01 2.63
CA LEU A 61 -8.68 -6.27 1.60
C LEU A 61 -8.16 -6.56 0.20
N LEU A 62 -6.89 -6.96 0.07
CA LEU A 62 -6.28 -7.38 -1.19
C LEU A 62 -7.08 -8.51 -1.85
N THR A 63 -7.47 -9.53 -1.08
CA THR A 63 -8.25 -10.67 -1.59
C THR A 63 -9.64 -10.29 -2.07
N LYS A 64 -10.24 -9.26 -1.45
CA LYS A 64 -11.60 -8.80 -1.77
C LYS A 64 -11.66 -7.81 -2.93
N LYS A 65 -10.57 -7.07 -3.17
CA LYS A 65 -10.47 -6.01 -4.20
C LYS A 65 -9.41 -6.30 -5.25
N LEU A 66 -9.04 -7.57 -5.43
CA LEU A 66 -7.95 -7.95 -6.35
C LEU A 66 -8.21 -7.41 -7.76
N ASP A 67 -9.43 -7.57 -8.27
CA ASP A 67 -9.82 -7.12 -9.61
C ASP A 67 -9.72 -5.59 -9.77
N GLU A 68 -10.14 -4.84 -8.75
CA GLU A 68 -10.03 -3.37 -8.71
C GLU A 68 -8.56 -2.92 -8.69
N LEU A 69 -7.72 -3.58 -7.88
CA LEU A 69 -6.31 -3.26 -7.74
C LEU A 69 -5.51 -3.62 -9.00
N VAL A 70 -5.86 -4.70 -9.68
CA VAL A 70 -5.26 -5.08 -10.97
C VAL A 70 -5.61 -4.05 -12.04
N ALA A 71 -6.86 -3.55 -12.05
CA ALA A 71 -7.28 -2.51 -13.00
C ALA A 71 -6.55 -1.16 -12.82
N MET A 72 -5.98 -0.90 -11.64
CA MET A 72 -5.20 0.31 -11.34
C MET A 72 -3.78 0.26 -11.92
N ASN A 73 -3.29 -0.92 -12.32
CA ASN A 73 -1.97 -1.11 -12.92
C ASN A 73 -0.82 -0.49 -12.09
N PHE A 74 -0.75 -0.85 -10.80
CA PHE A 74 0.36 -0.46 -9.93
C PHE A 74 1.68 -0.98 -10.46
N LYS A 75 2.63 -0.08 -10.64
CA LYS A 75 3.98 -0.39 -11.13
C LYS A 75 4.97 -0.66 -9.99
N THR A 76 4.75 -0.03 -8.83
CA THR A 76 5.57 -0.23 -7.64
C THR A 76 4.70 -0.77 -6.51
N ILE A 77 5.15 -1.83 -5.84
CA ILE A 77 4.45 -2.47 -4.73
C ILE A 77 5.41 -2.70 -3.56
N ILE A 78 5.01 -2.27 -2.36
CA ILE A 78 5.74 -2.53 -1.11
C ILE A 78 4.94 -3.53 -0.27
N PHE A 79 5.59 -4.58 0.20
CA PHE A 79 5.04 -5.54 1.15
C PHE A 79 5.65 -5.30 2.53
N ASP A 80 4.85 -4.77 3.46
CA ASP A 80 5.21 -4.62 4.86
C ASP A 80 4.83 -5.89 5.64
N GLU A 81 5.68 -6.28 6.58
CA GLU A 81 5.57 -7.52 7.36
C GLU A 81 5.13 -8.75 6.52
N SER A 82 5.82 -8.99 5.39
CA SER A 82 5.47 -10.02 4.39
C SER A 82 5.40 -11.45 4.94
N HIS A 83 5.96 -11.72 6.11
CA HIS A 83 5.78 -13.02 6.78
C HIS A 83 4.31 -13.28 7.18
N LEU A 84 3.47 -12.24 7.26
CA LEU A 84 2.05 -12.33 7.55
C LEU A 84 1.19 -12.58 6.30
N SER A 85 1.78 -12.57 5.09
CA SER A 85 1.03 -12.79 3.85
C SER A 85 0.81 -14.27 3.49
N PHE A 86 1.30 -15.20 4.30
CA PHE A 86 1.17 -16.65 4.11
C PHE A 86 0.14 -17.25 5.08
N PHE A 87 -1.15 -16.94 4.92
CA PHE A 87 -2.26 -17.73 5.47
C PHE A 87 -3.51 -17.59 4.60
#